data_AF-A0A4S2KG95-F1
#
_entry.id   AF-A0A4S2KG95-F1
#
_cell.length_a   1.000
_cell.length_b   1.000
_cell.length_c   1.000
_cell.angle_alpha   90.00
_cell.angle_beta   90.00
_cell.angle_gamma   90.00
#
_symmetry.space_group_name_H-M   'P 1'
#
loop_
_entity.id
_entity.type
_entity.pdbx_description
1 polymer ?
#
loop_
_entity_poly.entity_id
_entity_poly.type
_entity_poly.pdbx_seq_one_letter_code
_entity_poly.pdbx_strand_id
1 'polypeptide(L)'
;MIRLVALKFTAVKKMKDKELFKDTHLYKVLEGLFLSAHKEFINSKQFQQLMGKVLNNAKDWDGFRFVRQQEMIKNNNILAKKKNKNKDEPKGKPKNNQGKDESDEANESE
;
A
#
# COMPACT_ATOMS: atom_id res chain seq x y z
N MET A 1 8.68 -12.46 -17.50
CA MET A 1 9.41 -11.16 -17.61
C MET A 1 8.46 -9.95 -17.52
N ILE A 2 7.37 -9.93 -18.29
CA ILE A 2 6.41 -8.82 -18.38
C ILE A 2 5.76 -8.45 -17.03
N ARG A 3 5.33 -9.44 -16.24
CA ARG A 3 4.69 -9.21 -14.93
C ARG A 3 5.56 -8.49 -13.90
N LEU A 4 6.86 -8.79 -13.86
CA LEU A 4 7.78 -8.17 -12.90
C LEU A 4 7.91 -6.67 -13.15
N VAL A 5 7.92 -6.27 -14.43
CA VAL A 5 7.93 -4.85 -14.82
C VAL A 5 6.63 -4.17 -14.38
N ALA A 6 5.48 -4.78 -14.65
CA ALA A 6 4.19 -4.25 -14.19
C ALA A 6 4.09 -4.13 -12.65
N LEU A 7 4.67 -5.08 -11.91
CA LEU A 7 4.71 -5.02 -10.43
C LEU A 7 5.57 -3.86 -9.89
N LYS A 8 6.64 -3.48 -10.59
CA LYS A 8 7.47 -2.32 -10.20
C LYS A 8 6.73 -0.99 -10.38
N PHE A 9 5.91 -0.89 -11.43
CA PHE A 9 5.25 0.36 -11.84
C PHE A 9 3.77 0.49 -11.42
N THR A 10 3.20 -0.53 -10.76
CA THR A 10 1.85 -0.45 -10.14
C THR A 10 1.85 0.18 -8.74
N ALA A 11 3.01 0.63 -8.27
CA ALA A 11 3.12 1.29 -6.98
C ALA A 11 2.39 2.64 -6.98
N VAL A 12 1.58 2.87 -5.94
CA VAL A 12 0.86 4.15 -5.72
C VAL A 12 1.71 5.14 -4.94
N LYS A 13 2.71 4.64 -4.19
CA LYS A 13 3.68 5.44 -3.42
C LYS A 13 5.09 4.98 -3.76
N LYS A 14 6.03 5.93 -3.84
CA LYS A 14 7.46 5.64 -4.00
C LYS A 14 7.95 4.86 -2.79
N MET A 15 8.64 3.74 -3.04
CA MET A 15 9.30 2.93 -2.02
C MET A 15 10.75 2.69 -2.44
N LYS A 16 11.59 2.19 -1.51
CA LYS A 16 13.04 1.99 -1.73
C LYS A 16 13.37 1.29 -3.07
N ASP A 17 12.53 0.35 -3.50
CA ASP A 17 12.70 -0.41 -4.75
C ASP A 17 11.52 -0.26 -5.74
N LYS A 18 10.65 0.75 -5.55
CA LYS A 18 9.49 0.99 -6.41
C LYS A 18 9.37 2.46 -6.77
N GLU A 19 9.49 2.75 -8.06
CA GLU A 19 9.26 4.07 -8.62
C GLU A 19 7.80 4.26 -9.02
N LEU A 20 7.33 5.51 -8.99
CA LEU A 20 6.03 5.85 -9.53
C LEU A 20 6.15 5.94 -11.05
N PHE A 21 5.31 5.19 -11.76
CA PHE A 21 5.33 5.18 -13.21
C PHE A 21 5.21 6.58 -13.82
N LYS A 22 4.31 7.42 -13.25
CA LYS A 22 4.08 8.80 -13.68
C LYS A 22 5.31 9.71 -13.62
N ASP A 23 6.30 9.37 -12.80
CA ASP A 23 7.51 10.17 -12.63
C ASP A 23 8.60 9.79 -13.65
N THR A 24 8.43 8.67 -14.36
CA THR A 24 9.40 8.16 -15.34
C THR A 24 9.44 9.00 -16.62
N HIS A 25 10.58 9.02 -17.28
CA HIS A 25 10.71 9.68 -18.58
C HIS A 25 9.80 9.02 -19.65
N LEU A 26 9.68 7.69 -19.61
CA LEU A 26 8.79 6.94 -20.50
C LEU A 26 7.35 7.42 -20.39
N TYR A 27 6.84 7.63 -19.16
CA TYR A 27 5.48 8.13 -18.97
C TYR A 27 5.29 9.51 -19.60
N LYS A 28 6.24 10.43 -19.41
CA LYS A 28 6.16 11.79 -19.99
C LYS A 28 6.12 11.76 -21.51
N VAL A 29 6.90 10.87 -22.14
CA VAL A 29 6.90 10.68 -23.60
C VAL A 29 5.55 10.12 -24.07
N LEU A 30 5.04 9.08 -23.41
CA LEU A 30 3.75 8.48 -23.76
C LEU A 30 2.59 9.47 -23.58
N GLU A 31 2.57 10.20 -22.47
CA GLU A 31 1.56 11.22 -22.18
C GLU A 31 1.64 12.34 -23.22
N GLY A 32 2.84 12.85 -23.54
CA GLY A 32 3.02 13.88 -24.54
C GLY A 32 2.52 13.47 -25.93
N LEU A 33 2.91 12.29 -26.40
CA LEU A 33 2.44 11.75 -27.68
C LEU A 33 0.92 11.56 -27.70
N PHE A 34 0.37 10.93 -26.66
CA PHE A 34 -1.05 10.61 -26.61
C PHE A 34 -1.92 11.87 -26.50
N LEU A 35 -1.54 12.82 -25.63
CA LEU A 35 -2.24 14.08 -25.51
C LEU A 35 -2.06 14.96 -26.76
N SER A 36 -0.95 14.88 -27.47
CA SER A 36 -0.80 15.61 -28.75
C SER A 36 -1.78 15.12 -29.82
N ALA A 37 -2.05 13.80 -29.86
CA ALA A 37 -2.95 13.19 -30.84
C ALA A 37 -4.43 13.25 -30.44
N HIS A 38 -4.74 13.30 -29.14
CA HIS A 38 -6.10 13.10 -28.62
C HIS A 38 -6.54 14.15 -27.59
N LYS A 39 -5.92 15.33 -27.56
CA LYS A 39 -6.14 16.36 -26.52
C LYS A 39 -7.59 16.75 -26.31
N GLU A 40 -8.40 16.70 -27.36
CA GLU A 40 -9.82 17.08 -27.33
C GLU A 40 -10.71 16.08 -26.58
N PHE A 41 -10.25 14.83 -26.43
CA PHE A 41 -11.04 13.75 -25.86
C PHE A 41 -10.55 13.32 -24.48
N ILE A 42 -9.25 13.44 -24.22
CA ILE A 42 -8.60 12.89 -23.03
C ILE A 42 -7.66 13.93 -22.43
N ASN A 43 -7.78 14.15 -21.11
CA ASN A 43 -6.83 14.95 -20.34
C ASN A 43 -5.79 14.08 -19.61
N SER A 44 -4.75 14.73 -19.07
CA SER A 44 -3.65 14.05 -18.35
C SER A 44 -4.14 13.15 -17.21
N LYS A 45 -5.15 13.58 -16.45
CA LYS A 45 -5.71 12.77 -15.35
C LYS A 45 -6.35 11.48 -15.88
N GLN A 46 -7.13 11.57 -16.95
CA GLN A 46 -7.76 10.42 -17.59
C GLN A 46 -6.71 9.48 -18.20
N PHE A 47 -5.67 10.03 -18.84
CA PHE A 47 -4.53 9.26 -19.35
C PHE A 47 -3.82 8.50 -18.22
N GLN A 48 -3.54 9.17 -17.10
CA GLN A 48 -2.92 8.53 -15.93
C GLN A 48 -3.76 7.37 -15.41
N GLN A 49 -5.09 7.55 -15.32
CA GLN A 49 -6.01 6.50 -14.91
C GLN A 49 -6.01 5.32 -15.89
N LEU A 50 -5.98 5.59 -17.19
CA LEU A 50 -5.91 4.58 -18.24
C LEU A 50 -4.63 3.74 -18.11
N MET A 51 -3.48 4.39 -18.01
CA MET A 51 -2.19 3.71 -17.83
C MET A 51 -2.14 2.89 -16.54
N GLY A 52 -2.75 3.39 -15.47
CA GLY A 52 -2.91 2.64 -14.22
C GLY A 52 -3.73 1.35 -14.42
N LYS A 53 -4.79 1.38 -15.23
CA LYS A 53 -5.58 0.18 -15.57
C LYS A 53 -4.76 -0.79 -16.42
N VAL A 54 -4.03 -0.30 -17.43
CA VAL A 54 -3.17 -1.13 -18.30
C VAL A 54 -2.14 -1.91 -17.47
N LEU A 55 -1.40 -1.23 -16.59
CA LEU A 55 -0.39 -1.88 -15.75
C LEU A 55 -1.00 -2.87 -14.75
N ASN A 56 -2.16 -2.56 -14.18
CA ASN A 56 -2.86 -3.49 -13.29
C ASN A 56 -3.36 -4.74 -14.03
N ASN A 57 -3.81 -4.60 -15.27
CA ASN A 57 -4.17 -5.75 -16.11
C ASN A 57 -2.95 -6.58 -16.48
N ALA A 58 -1.84 -5.94 -16.88
CA ALA A 58 -0.59 -6.63 -17.21
C ALA A 58 0.00 -7.41 -16.01
N LYS A 59 -0.14 -6.88 -14.79
CA LYS A 59 0.22 -7.57 -13.54
C LYS A 59 -0.58 -8.86 -13.30
N ASP A 60 -1.84 -8.85 -13.74
CA ASP A 60 -2.85 -9.85 -13.46
C ASP A 60 -2.98 -10.91 -14.57
N TRP A 61 -2.22 -10.75 -15.65
CA TRP A 61 -2.16 -11.69 -16.77
C TRP A 61 -1.68 -13.07 -16.31
N ASP A 62 -1.70 -14.07 -17.18
CA ASP A 62 -1.24 -15.44 -16.91
C ASP A 62 -1.87 -16.08 -15.65
N GLY A 63 -3.14 -15.78 -15.37
CA GLY A 63 -3.88 -16.35 -14.24
C GLY A 63 -3.50 -15.76 -12.87
N PHE A 64 -2.61 -14.78 -12.80
CA PHE A 64 -2.20 -14.17 -11.53
C PHE A 64 -3.34 -13.41 -10.82
N ARG A 65 -4.40 -13.03 -11.55
CA ARG A 65 -5.66 -12.58 -10.94
C ARG A 65 -6.26 -13.63 -9.98
N PHE A 66 -6.32 -14.89 -10.42
CA PHE A 66 -6.87 -15.99 -9.62
C PHE A 66 -5.95 -16.32 -8.44
N VAL A 67 -4.63 -16.30 -8.65
CA VAL A 67 -3.63 -16.49 -7.58
C VAL A 67 -3.84 -15.46 -6.45
N ARG A 68 -3.98 -14.18 -6.80
CA ARG A 68 -4.25 -13.13 -5.81
C ARG A 68 -5.54 -13.38 -5.02
N GLN A 69 -6.61 -13.79 -5.70
CA GLN A 69 -7.89 -14.08 -5.03
C GLN A 69 -7.74 -15.24 -4.03
N GLN A 70 -7.03 -16.30 -4.40
CA GLN A 70 -6.76 -17.41 -3.49
C GLN A 70 -5.92 -16.99 -2.28
N GLU A 71 -4.89 -16.16 -2.46
CA GLU A 71 -4.09 -15.61 -1.37
C GLU A 71 -4.93 -14.77 -0.40
N MET A 72 -5.83 -13.93 -0.92
CA MET A 72 -6.73 -13.12 -0.09
C MET A 72 -7.66 -13.99 0.76
N ILE A 73 -8.23 -15.06 0.18
CA ILE A 73 -9.08 -16.01 0.91
C ILE A 73 -8.29 -16.71 2.01
N LYS A 74 -7.08 -17.19 1.71
CA LYS A 74 -6.19 -17.83 2.70
C LYS A 74 -5.87 -16.88 3.86
N ASN A 75 -5.49 -15.65 3.55
CA ASN A 75 -5.16 -14.65 4.57
C ASN A 75 -6.36 -14.30 5.47
N ASN A 76 -7.54 -14.13 4.89
CA ASN A 76 -8.76 -13.86 5.66
C ASN A 76 -9.10 -15.01 6.62
N ASN A 77 -8.96 -16.26 6.16
CA ASN A 77 -9.18 -17.44 7.00
C ASN A 77 -8.17 -17.53 8.16
N ILE A 78 -6.90 -17.18 7.93
CA ILE A 78 -5.89 -17.11 8.99
C ILE A 78 -6.23 -16.02 10.01
N LEU A 79 -6.63 -14.84 9.55
CA LEU A 79 -7.07 -13.74 10.43
C LEU A 79 -8.30 -14.12 11.26
N ALA A 80 -9.29 -14.79 10.66
CA ALA A 80 -10.47 -15.27 11.37
C ALA A 80 -10.10 -16.29 12.47
N LYS A 81 -9.20 -17.23 12.17
CA LYS A 81 -8.71 -18.21 13.15
C LYS A 81 -7.92 -17.55 14.30
N LYS A 82 -7.11 -16.52 14.03
CA LYS A 82 -6.41 -15.74 15.07
C LYS A 82 -7.38 -14.98 15.97
N LYS A 83 -8.42 -14.37 15.41
CA LYS A 83 -9.44 -13.64 16.19
C LYS A 83 -10.25 -14.56 17.11
N ASN A 84 -10.53 -15.79 16.69
CA ASN A 84 -11.22 -16.76 17.55
C ASN A 84 -10.31 -17.28 18.67
N LYS A 85 -9.02 -17.55 18.40
CA LYS A 85 -8.06 -17.94 19.46
C LYS A 85 -7.89 -16.89 20.56
N ASN A 86 -7.91 -15.59 20.21
CA ASN A 86 -7.76 -14.51 21.20
C ASN A 86 -9.05 -14.19 21.98
N LYS A 87 -10.19 -14.81 21.66
CA LYS A 87 -11.44 -14.67 22.46
C LYS A 87 -11.50 -15.63 23.64
N ASP A 88 -10.69 -16.68 23.63
CA ASP A 88 -10.72 -17.76 24.64
C ASP A 88 -9.63 -17.61 25.71
N GLU A 89 -8.80 -16.55 25.66
CA GLU A 89 -7.87 -16.23 26.75
C GLU A 89 -8.61 -15.55 27.91
N PRO A 90 -8.57 -16.09 29.14
CA PRO A 90 -9.23 -15.48 30.29
C PRO A 90 -8.57 -14.12 30.58
N LYS A 91 -9.39 -13.07 30.70
CA LYS A 91 -8.97 -11.72 31.14
C LYS A 91 -8.28 -11.84 32.51
N GLY A 92 -6.95 -11.89 32.51
CA GLY A 92 -6.13 -11.82 33.72
C GLY A 92 -6.37 -10.49 34.44
N LYS A 93 -6.61 -10.58 35.76
CA LYS A 93 -6.84 -9.48 36.70
C LYS A 93 -5.86 -8.30 36.50
N PRO A 94 -6.29 -7.04 36.70
CA PRO A 94 -5.37 -5.90 36.69
C PRO A 94 -4.39 -6.03 37.87
N LYS A 95 -3.09 -6.03 37.57
CA LYS A 95 -2.03 -5.81 38.57
C LYS A 95 -1.99 -4.30 38.87
N ASN A 96 -2.26 -3.94 40.12
CA ASN A 96 -1.98 -2.61 40.66
C ASN A 96 -0.44 -2.43 40.71
N ASN A 97 0.08 -1.47 39.95
CA ASN A 97 1.46 -1.01 40.11
C ASN A 97 1.47 0.10 41.17
N GLN A 98 1.91 -0.23 42.38
CA GLN A 98 2.50 0.75 43.28
C GLN A 98 3.98 0.91 42.90
N GLY A 99 4.39 2.17 42.72
CA GLY A 99 5.80 2.56 42.66
C GLY A 99 6.21 3.29 41.38
N LYS A 100 6.27 4.62 41.47
CA LYS A 100 7.42 5.41 41.00
C LYS A 100 7.29 6.88 41.41
N ASP A 101 8.11 7.22 42.41
CA ASP A 101 9.07 8.32 42.47
C ASP A 101 8.93 9.59 41.62
N GLU A 102 9.49 10.65 42.22
CA GLU A 102 10.09 11.87 41.68
C GLU A 102 9.20 13.11 41.52
N SER A 103 9.46 14.09 42.40
CA SER A 103 9.47 15.52 42.03
C SER A 103 10.47 16.26 42.90
N ASP A 104 11.69 16.40 42.38
CA ASP A 104 12.60 17.50 42.70
C ASP A 104 12.01 18.79 42.11
N GLU A 105 11.79 19.82 42.93
CA GLU A 105 11.65 21.22 42.49
C GLU A 105 12.24 22.10 43.61
N ALA A 106 13.44 22.62 43.35
CA ALA A 106 13.71 24.03 43.08
C ALA A 106 13.72 24.89 44.36
N ASN A 107 14.93 25.09 44.90
CA ASN A 107 15.21 26.03 45.97
C ASN A 107 15.54 27.39 45.32
N GLU A 108 14.58 28.31 45.33
CA GLU A 108 14.82 29.73 45.02
C GLU A 108 15.02 30.52 46.31
N SER A 109 16.05 31.35 46.25
CA SER A 109 16.58 32.31 47.21
C SER A 109 15.60 33.39 47.66
N GLU A 110 15.66 33.73 48.95
CA GLU A 110 15.73 35.11 49.47
C GLU A 110 16.41 35.12 50.86
#